data_AF-L5M6N3-F1
#
_entry.id   AF-L5M6N3-F1
#
_cell.length_a   1.000
_cell.length_b   1.000
_cell.length_c   1.000
_cell.angle_alpha   90.00
_cell.angle_beta   90.00
_cell.angle_gamma   90.00
#
_symmetry.space_group_name_H-M   'P 1'
#
loop_
_entity.id
_entity.type
_entity.pdbx_description
1 polymer ?
#
loop_
_entity_poly.entity_id
_entity_poly.type
_entity_poly.pdbx_seq_one_letter_code
_entity_poly.pdbx_strand_id
1 'polypeptide(L)'
;MENSGKVDISTKDLLPHQEFRFKSGLEKAIKHKDKLLEFDRTSIQRTQVIDDESGYFASDSNQWLSKIERETLQKQDEKLREF
;
A
#
# COMPACT_ATOMS: atom_id res chain seq x y z
N MET A 1 -1.44 27.90 32.92
CA MET A 1 0.02 28.20 32.86
C MET A 1 0.66 27.14 31.99
N GLU A 2 0.63 27.34 30.67
CA GLU A 2 1.33 26.46 29.73
C GLU A 2 2.67 27.13 29.42
N ASN A 3 3.69 26.74 30.17
CA ASN A 3 5.07 26.98 29.80
C ASN A 3 5.64 25.63 29.36
N SER A 4 5.32 25.21 28.13
CA SER A 4 6.15 24.24 27.42
C SER A 4 7.41 24.98 26.99
N GLY A 5 8.33 25.13 27.95
CA GLY A 5 9.65 25.67 27.69
C GLY A 5 10.27 24.88 26.55
N LYS A 6 10.32 25.49 25.36
CA LYS A 6 11.24 25.07 24.31
C LYS A 6 12.62 25.26 24.90
N VAL A 7 13.15 24.19 25.50
CA VAL A 7 14.56 24.13 25.80
C VAL A 7 15.22 23.87 24.45
N ASP A 8 15.48 24.96 23.73
CA ASP A 8 16.43 24.96 22.63
C ASP A 8 17.81 24.73 23.26
N ILE A 9 18.05 23.50 23.74
CA ILE A 9 19.36 23.01 24.12
C ILE A 9 20.15 23.00 22.83
N SER A 10 20.97 24.05 22.66
CA SER A 10 22.00 24.10 21.65
C SER A 10 22.72 22.75 21.68
N THR A 11 22.60 21.98 20.60
CA THR A 11 23.18 20.64 20.46
C THR A 11 24.70 20.62 20.65
N LYS A 12 25.33 21.79 20.75
CA LYS A 12 26.75 22.03 20.97
C LYS A 12 27.20 21.84 22.43
N ASP A 13 26.27 21.78 23.39
CA ASP A 13 26.59 21.70 24.83
C ASP A 13 26.37 20.29 25.45
N LEU A 14 26.03 19.29 24.62
CA LEU A 14 25.71 17.93 25.07
C LEU A 14 26.96 17.04 25.11
N LEU A 15 27.07 16.16 26.11
CA LEU A 15 28.10 15.14 26.12
C LEU A 15 27.87 14.15 24.95
N PRO A 16 28.92 13.56 24.37
CA PRO A 16 28.80 12.67 23.20
C PRO A 16 27.79 11.53 23.36
N HIS A 17 27.68 10.94 24.56
CA HIS A 17 26.70 9.89 24.84
C HIS A 17 25.25 10.44 24.83
N GLN A 18 25.02 11.63 25.36
CA GLN A 18 23.70 12.27 25.36
C GLN A 18 23.28 12.60 23.92
N GLU A 19 24.19 13.16 23.12
CA GLU A 19 23.93 13.36 21.69
C GLU A 19 23.58 12.06 20.97
N PHE A 20 24.31 10.98 21.21
CA PHE A 20 24.05 9.68 20.58
C PHE A 20 22.67 9.13 20.97
N ARG A 21 22.28 9.24 22.25
CA ARG A 21 20.95 8.86 22.72
C ARG A 21 19.85 9.72 22.10
N PHE A 22 20.06 11.02 21.95
CA PHE A 22 19.13 11.92 21.29
C PHE A 22 18.99 11.61 19.80
N LYS A 23 20.12 11.46 19.07
CA LYS A 23 20.15 11.14 17.64
C LYS A 23 19.46 9.80 17.36
N SER A 24 19.79 8.76 18.12
CA SER A 24 19.16 7.43 17.96
C SER A 24 17.68 7.42 18.34
N GLY A 25 17.26 8.20 19.35
CA GLY A 25 15.86 8.39 19.69
C GLY A 25 15.08 9.11 18.60
N LEU A 26 15.66 10.17 18.03
CA LEU A 26 15.09 10.94 16.93
C LEU A 26 14.93 10.09 15.67
N GLU A 27 15.93 9.32 15.30
CA GLU A 27 15.88 8.42 14.14
C GLU A 27 14.74 7.40 14.29
N LYS A 28 14.59 6.79 15.48
CA LYS A 28 13.50 5.87 15.78
C LYS A 28 12.13 6.55 15.66
N ALA A 29 12.00 7.77 16.18
CA ALA A 29 10.76 8.53 16.10
C ALA A 29 10.38 8.86 14.66
N ILE A 30 11.34 9.29 13.84
CA ILE A 30 11.13 9.56 12.41
C ILE A 30 10.69 8.29 11.68
N LYS A 31 11.42 7.18 11.87
CA LYS A 31 11.08 5.90 11.24
C LYS A 31 9.67 5.42 11.62
N HIS A 32 9.27 5.62 12.87
CA HIS A 32 7.93 5.26 13.31
C HIS A 32 6.85 6.15 12.69
N LYS A 33 7.09 7.47 12.62
CA LYS A 33 6.20 8.43 11.94
C LYS A 33 6.01 8.03 10.48
N ASP A 34 7.09 7.76 9.75
CA ASP A 34 7.01 7.39 8.33
C ASP A 34 6.24 6.07 8.13
N LYS A 35 6.41 5.09 9.03
CA LYS A 35 5.62 3.86 9.02
C LYS A 35 4.12 4.11 9.16
N LEU A 36 3.72 5.02 10.06
CA LEU A 36 2.31 5.36 10.29
C LEU A 36 1.70 6.07 9.08
N LEU A 37 2.43 7.02 8.49
CA LEU A 37 1.99 7.74 7.30
C LEU A 37 1.86 6.81 6.08
N GLU A 38 2.80 5.88 5.90
CA GLU A 38 2.72 4.89 4.83
C GLU A 38 1.55 3.93 5.02
N PHE A 39 1.27 3.55 6.28
CA PHE A 39 0.10 2.75 6.61
C PHE A 39 -1.19 3.48 6.24
N ASP A 40 -1.35 4.74 6.67
CA ASP A 40 -2.51 5.56 6.33
C ASP A 40 -2.70 5.67 4.80
N ARG A 41 -1.63 6.03 4.09
CA ARG A 41 -1.61 6.14 2.62
C ARG A 41 -2.01 4.85 1.90
N THR A 42 -1.56 3.68 2.36
CA THR A 42 -1.74 2.41 1.64
C THR A 42 -2.85 1.52 2.19
N SER A 43 -3.38 1.84 3.36
CA SER A 43 -4.40 1.04 4.03
C SER A 43 -5.66 0.89 3.17
N ILE A 44 -6.14 1.99 2.59
CA ILE A 44 -7.36 2.04 1.78
C ILE A 44 -7.25 1.19 0.52
N GLN A 45 -6.11 1.25 -0.20
CA GLN A 45 -5.93 0.46 -1.43
C GLN A 45 -5.89 -1.05 -1.16
N ARG A 46 -5.33 -1.48 -0.02
CA ARG A 46 -5.27 -2.90 0.34
C ARG A 46 -6.60 -3.48 0.79
N THR A 47 -7.50 -2.65 1.29
CA THR A 47 -8.82 -3.07 1.78
C THR A 47 -9.93 -2.84 0.77
N GLN A 48 -9.64 -2.15 -0.33
CA GLN A 48 -10.61 -1.95 -1.41
C GLN A 48 -10.88 -3.28 -2.12
N VAL A 49 -12.16 -3.68 -2.11
CA VAL A 49 -12.67 -4.77 -2.94
C VAL A 49 -13.18 -4.15 -4.24
N ILE A 50 -12.61 -4.58 -5.36
CA ILE A 50 -13.07 -4.17 -6.70
C ILE A 50 -13.99 -5.28 -7.18
N ASP A 51 -15.26 -4.94 -7.34
CA ASP A 51 -16.29 -5.80 -7.94
C ASP A 51 -16.77 -5.13 -9.22
N ASP A 52 -16.03 -5.35 -10.30
CA ASP A 52 -16.36 -4.81 -11.63
C ASP A 52 -16.97 -5.87 -12.55
N GLU A 53 -17.28 -7.06 -12.00
CA GLU A 53 -17.78 -8.24 -12.72
C GLU A 53 -16.97 -8.59 -13.99
N SER A 54 -15.75 -8.06 -14.14
CA SER A 54 -14.96 -8.20 -15.37
C SER A 54 -14.64 -9.68 -15.66
N GLY A 55 -14.45 -10.45 -14.59
CA GLY A 55 -14.31 -11.90 -14.65
C GLY A 55 -15.50 -12.62 -15.29
N TYR A 56 -16.73 -12.13 -15.10
CA TYR A 56 -17.93 -12.79 -15.61
C TYR A 56 -18.03 -12.71 -17.14
N PHE A 57 -17.67 -11.55 -17.72
CA PHE A 57 -17.77 -11.32 -19.16
C PHE A 57 -16.47 -11.58 -19.94
N ALA A 58 -15.32 -11.72 -19.27
CA ALA A 58 -14.03 -11.96 -19.92
C ALA A 58 -13.89 -13.42 -20.41
N SER A 59 -14.54 -13.79 -21.51
CA SER A 59 -14.47 -15.16 -22.05
C SER A 59 -13.06 -15.65 -22.41
N ASP A 60 -12.13 -14.73 -22.67
CA ASP A 60 -10.75 -15.01 -23.12
C ASP A 60 -9.71 -15.01 -21.97
N SER A 61 -9.87 -14.13 -20.99
CA SER A 61 -8.91 -13.87 -19.91
C SER A 61 -9.39 -14.26 -18.51
N ASN A 62 -10.61 -14.80 -18.41
CA ASN A 62 -11.17 -15.31 -17.16
C ASN A 62 -10.29 -16.44 -16.58
N GLN A 63 -9.78 -16.20 -15.37
CA GLN A 63 -8.87 -17.09 -14.64
C GLN A 63 -9.56 -18.33 -14.06
N TRP A 64 -10.89 -18.30 -13.92
CA TRP A 64 -11.71 -19.37 -13.37
C TRP A 64 -12.14 -20.41 -14.40
N LEU A 65 -11.87 -20.17 -15.70
CA LEU A 65 -12.15 -21.13 -16.76
C LEU A 65 -10.92 -21.98 -17.09
N SER A 66 -11.15 -23.29 -17.21
CA SER A 66 -10.15 -24.18 -17.78
C SER A 66 -9.84 -23.82 -19.24
N LYS A 67 -8.72 -24.33 -19.76
CA LYS A 67 -8.33 -24.09 -21.16
C LYS A 67 -9.38 -24.61 -22.14
N ILE A 68 -9.99 -25.76 -21.83
CA ILE A 68 -11.03 -26.38 -22.66
C ILE A 68 -12.29 -25.50 -22.68
N GLU A 69 -12.73 -25.01 -21.52
CA GLU A 69 -13.90 -24.13 -21.41
C GLU A 69 -13.70 -22.82 -22.18
N ARG A 70 -12.52 -22.21 -22.11
CA ARG A 70 -12.16 -21.03 -22.91
C ARG A 70 -12.23 -21.28 -24.41
N GLU A 71 -11.62 -22.38 -24.88
CA GLU A 71 -11.65 -22.74 -26.31
C GLU A 71 -13.07 -23.01 -26.81
N THR A 72 -13.94 -23.60 -25.97
CA THR A 72 -15.35 -23.80 -26.34
C THR A 72 -16.14 -22.50 -26.46
N LEU A 73 -15.93 -21.54 -25.55
CA LEU A 73 -16.58 -20.23 -25.60
C LEU A 73 -16.09 -19.42 -26.81
N GLN A 74 -14.79 -19.44 -27.09
CA GLN A 74 -14.22 -18.77 -28.25
C GLN A 74 -14.82 -19.30 -29.56
N LYS A 75 -14.94 -20.63 -29.72
CA LYS A 75 -15.59 -21.24 -30.89
C LYS A 75 -17.07 -20.91 -31.01
N GLN A 76 -17.77 -20.67 -29.90
CA GLN A 76 -19.17 -20.24 -29.93
C GLN A 76 -19.29 -18.77 -30.35
N ASP A 77 -18.42 -17.90 -29.85
CA ASP A 77 -18.38 -16.48 -30.22
C ASP A 77 -18.01 -16.29 -31.71
N GLU A 78 -17.01 -17.03 -32.21
CA GLU A 78 -16.63 -17.04 -33.63
C GLU A 78 -17.81 -17.45 -34.52
N LYS A 79 -18.56 -18.50 -34.14
CA LYS A 79 -19.76 -18.95 -34.88
C LYS A 79 -20.89 -17.92 -34.88
N LEU A 80 -21.05 -17.16 -33.80
CA LEU A 80 -22.05 -16.09 -33.69
C LEU A 80 -21.67 -14.86 -34.51
N ARG A 81 -20.38 -14.57 -34.67
CA ARG A 81 -19.86 -13.47 -35.50
C ARG A 81 -19.87 -13.77 -37.00
N GLU A 82 -19.80 -15.04 -37.38
CA GLU A 82 -19.88 -15.50 -38.77
C GLU A 82 -21.33 -15.56 -39.30
N PHE A 83 -22.33 -15.37 -38.44
CA PHE A 83 -23.75 -15.23 -38.80
C PHE A 83 -24.16 -13.77 -39.00
#